data_AF-A0ABD6FIL7-F1
#
_entry.id   AF-A0ABD6FIL7-F1
#
_cell.length_a   1.000
_cell.length_b   1.000
_cell.length_c   1.000
_cell.angle_alpha   90.00
_cell.angle_beta   90.00
_cell.angle_gamma   90.00
#
_symmetry.space_group_name_H-M   'P 1'
#
loop_
_entity.id
_entity.type
_entity.pdbx_description
1 polymer ?
#
loop_
_entity_poly.entity_id
_entity_poly.type
_entity_poly.pdbx_seq_one_letter_code
_entity_poly.pdbx_strand_id
1 'polypeptide(L)'
;DGDIDRLVRVLAPDVVRTAAAELLPKGGAVTIRGHHAVAGEARLFADRVAATIPMLVDGIPAAVLAPGGRPLARITFAIADGLITALEIAPLAPADDVRVPAL
;
A
#
# COMPACT_ATOMS: atom_id res chain seq x y z
N ASP A 1 3.09 5.93 14.88
CA ASP A 1 2.18 5.97 16.05
C ASP A 1 0.94 5.07 15.94
N GLY A 2 0.62 4.47 14.78
CA GLY A 2 -0.40 3.41 14.71
C GLY A 2 -1.84 3.85 15.01
N ASP A 3 -2.13 5.15 14.91
CA ASP A 3 -3.45 5.73 15.11
C ASP A 3 -4.40 5.30 13.97
N ILE A 4 -5.19 4.26 14.24
CA ILE A 4 -6.17 3.70 13.30
C ILE A 4 -7.23 4.75 12.96
N ASP A 5 -7.64 5.58 13.92
CA ASP A 5 -8.69 6.56 13.67
C ASP A 5 -8.20 7.64 12.70
N ARG A 6 -6.92 8.03 12.80
CA ARG A 6 -6.28 8.89 11.78
C ARG A 6 -6.25 8.22 10.40
N LEU A 7 -5.89 6.94 10.34
CA LEU A 7 -5.85 6.22 9.07
C LEU A 7 -7.25 6.08 8.47
N VAL A 8 -8.26 5.72 9.26
CA VAL A 8 -9.65 5.61 8.82
C VAL A 8 -10.15 6.93 8.23
N ARG A 9 -9.75 8.09 8.77
CA ARG A 9 -10.15 9.41 8.26
C ARG A 9 -9.63 9.74 6.85
N VAL A 10 -8.58 9.06 6.36
CA VAL A 10 -8.06 9.28 5.00
C VAL A 10 -8.51 8.20 4.01
N LEU A 11 -9.28 7.21 4.47
CA LEU A 11 -9.81 6.13 3.66
C LEU A 11 -11.29 6.38 3.35
N ALA A 12 -11.71 6.11 2.12
CA ALA A 12 -13.12 6.10 1.77
C ALA A 12 -13.87 4.97 2.52
N PRO A 13 -15.16 5.15 2.87
CA PRO A 13 -15.95 4.12 3.56
C PRO A 13 -15.93 2.75 2.90
N ASP A 14 -15.93 2.72 1.57
CA ASP A 14 -15.97 1.55 0.71
C ASP A 14 -14.61 1.18 0.11
N VAL A 15 -13.52 1.77 0.60
CA VAL A 15 -12.16 1.54 0.10
C VAL A 15 -11.86 0.06 -0.09
N VAL A 16 -11.20 -0.28 -1.19
CA VAL A 16 -10.79 -1.64 -1.50
C VAL A 16 -9.28 -1.74 -1.47
N ARG A 17 -8.75 -2.71 -0.74
CA ARG A 17 -7.36 -3.13 -0.86
C ARG A 17 -7.28 -4.45 -1.61
N THR A 18 -6.46 -4.52 -2.65
CA THR A 18 -6.04 -5.75 -3.32
C THR A 18 -4.56 -6.02 -3.09
N ALA A 19 -4.16 -7.29 -3.06
CA ALA A 19 -2.76 -7.69 -2.91
C ALA A 19 -2.49 -8.97 -3.69
N ALA A 20 -1.34 -9.03 -4.36
CA ALA A 20 -0.89 -10.27 -4.99
C ALA A 20 -0.74 -11.38 -3.95
N ALA A 21 -1.27 -12.56 -4.26
CA ALA A 21 -1.35 -13.68 -3.31
C ALA A 21 0.02 -14.12 -2.79
N GLU A 22 1.08 -14.00 -3.59
CA GLU A 22 2.46 -14.31 -3.21
C GLU A 22 3.05 -13.38 -2.14
N LEU A 23 2.48 -12.18 -1.97
CA LEU A 23 2.90 -11.21 -0.93
C LEU A 23 2.16 -11.40 0.40
N LEU A 24 1.13 -12.27 0.40
CA LEU A 24 0.28 -12.53 1.55
C LEU A 24 0.75 -13.76 2.33
N PRO A 25 0.58 -13.76 3.66
CA PRO A 25 0.73 -14.99 4.44
C PRO A 25 -0.30 -16.04 3.96
N LYS A 26 -0.02 -17.32 4.25
CA LYS A 26 -0.93 -18.42 3.90
C LYS A 26 -2.32 -18.15 4.48
N GLY A 27 -3.34 -18.12 3.61
CA GLY A 27 -4.73 -17.83 3.98
C GLY A 27 -5.07 -16.34 4.08
N GLY A 28 -4.14 -15.44 3.74
CA GLY A 28 -4.41 -14.01 3.66
C GLY A 28 -5.41 -13.67 2.56
N ALA A 29 -6.25 -12.68 2.82
CA ALA A 29 -7.27 -12.24 1.87
C ALA A 29 -6.66 -11.43 0.73
N VAL A 30 -6.85 -11.86 -0.52
CA VAL A 30 -6.44 -11.10 -1.71
C VAL A 30 -7.12 -9.72 -1.74
N THR A 31 -8.39 -9.66 -1.37
CA THR A 31 -9.19 -8.44 -1.36
C THR A 31 -9.80 -8.19 0.01
N ILE A 32 -9.66 -6.97 0.52
CA ILE A 32 -10.34 -6.47 1.71
C ILE A 32 -11.13 -5.20 1.34
N ARG A 33 -12.31 -5.04 1.93
CA ARG A 33 -13.21 -3.91 1.66
C ARG A 33 -13.59 -3.20 2.96
N GLY A 34 -13.65 -1.88 2.88
CA GLY A 34 -14.10 -0.99 3.95
C GLY A 34 -12.96 -0.43 4.80
N HIS A 35 -13.08 0.85 5.18
CA HIS A 35 -11.98 1.58 5.83
C HIS A 35 -11.49 0.96 7.13
N HIS A 36 -12.38 0.36 7.93
CA HIS A 36 -11.99 -0.24 9.22
C HIS A 36 -11.22 -1.54 9.01
N ALA A 37 -11.64 -2.36 8.05
CA ALA A 37 -10.96 -3.60 7.74
C ALA A 37 -9.59 -3.34 7.12
N VAL A 38 -9.51 -2.40 6.17
CA VAL A 38 -8.25 -1.98 5.54
C VAL A 38 -7.29 -1.35 6.56
N ALA A 39 -7.78 -0.45 7.42
CA ALA A 39 -6.94 0.17 8.45
C ALA A 39 -6.46 -0.83 9.51
N GLY A 40 -7.31 -1.79 9.89
CA GLY A 40 -6.97 -2.87 10.82
C GLY A 40 -5.87 -3.77 10.28
N GLU A 41 -5.94 -4.14 9.01
CA GLU A 41 -4.91 -4.93 8.35
C GLU A 41 -3.59 -4.16 8.20
N ALA A 42 -3.64 -2.88 7.81
CA ALA A 42 -2.45 -2.04 7.70
C ALA A 42 -1.63 -1.98 9.01
N ARG A 43 -2.31 -2.11 10.16
CA ARG A 43 -1.64 -2.18 11.48
C ARG A 43 -0.92 -3.51 11.72
N LEU A 44 -1.48 -4.65 11.27
CA LEU A 44 -0.79 -5.94 11.35
C LEU A 44 0.51 -5.95 10.55
N PHE A 45 0.58 -5.09 9.53
CA PHE A 45 1.75 -4.90 8.69
C PHE A 45 2.46 -3.57 8.94
N ALA A 46 2.28 -2.94 10.12
CA ALA A 46 2.86 -1.64 10.44
C ALA A 46 4.38 -1.60 10.25
N ASP A 47 5.08 -2.71 10.56
CA ASP A 47 6.52 -2.84 10.32
C ASP A 47 6.87 -2.78 8.82
N ARG A 48 6.01 -3.32 7.96
CA ARG A 48 6.15 -3.21 6.50
C ARG A 48 5.84 -1.80 6.04
N VAL A 49 4.82 -1.15 6.60
CA VAL A 49 4.49 0.26 6.30
C VAL A 49 5.65 1.19 6.66
N ALA A 50 6.32 0.95 7.79
CA ALA A 50 7.50 1.72 8.20
C ALA A 50 8.69 1.57 7.22
N ALA A 51 8.74 0.47 6.46
CA ALA A 51 9.75 0.23 5.42
C ALA A 51 9.31 0.71 4.02
N THR A 52 8.27 1.54 3.93
CA THR A 52 7.84 2.12 2.66
C THR A 52 8.57 3.43 2.35
N ILE A 53 8.94 3.59 1.09
CA ILE A 53 9.59 4.80 0.56
C ILE A 53 8.70 5.37 -0.54
N PRO A 54 8.31 6.67 -0.51
CA PRO A 54 7.62 7.30 -1.62
C PRO A 54 8.50 7.32 -2.87
N MET A 55 8.02 6.74 -3.98
CA MET A 55 8.74 6.63 -5.24
C MET A 55 7.79 6.82 -6.44
N LEU A 56 8.37 6.94 -7.63
CA LEU A 56 7.68 6.78 -8.90
C LEU A 56 7.97 5.38 -9.41
N VAL A 57 6.94 4.61 -9.75
CA VAL A 57 7.06 3.34 -10.46
C VAL A 57 6.39 3.51 -11.81
N ASP A 58 7.16 3.39 -12.89
CA ASP A 58 6.70 3.64 -14.27
C ASP A 58 6.08 5.04 -14.44
N GLY A 59 6.61 6.02 -13.71
CA GLY A 59 6.10 7.40 -13.68
C GLY A 59 4.85 7.62 -12.81
N ILE A 60 4.33 6.58 -12.15
CA ILE A 60 3.15 6.65 -11.29
C ILE A 60 3.59 6.76 -9.82
N PRO A 61 3.05 7.72 -9.04
CA PRO A 61 3.30 7.79 -7.60
C PRO A 61 2.90 6.50 -6.88
N ALA A 62 3.84 5.93 -6.14
CA ALA A 62 3.67 4.71 -5.37
C ALA A 62 4.48 4.75 -4.08
N ALA A 63 4.10 3.92 -3.12
CA ALA A 63 4.95 3.58 -1.98
C ALA A 63 5.65 2.25 -2.28
N VAL A 64 6.98 2.22 -2.23
CA VAL A 64 7.77 1.00 -2.44
C VAL A 64 8.12 0.38 -1.10
N LEU A 65 7.71 -0.87 -0.90
CA LEU A 65 8.06 -1.68 0.26
C LEU A 65 9.46 -2.27 0.05
N ALA A 66 10.44 -1.83 0.86
CA ALA A 66 11.83 -2.28 0.75
C ALA A 66 12.47 -2.65 2.10
N PRO A 67 12.02 -3.74 2.77
CA PRO A 67 12.64 -4.19 4.01
C PRO A 67 14.12 -4.52 3.79
N GLY A 68 15.01 -3.93 4.59
CA GLY A 68 16.46 -4.11 4.43
C GLY A 68 17.03 -3.48 3.14
N GLY A 69 16.33 -2.53 2.52
CA GLY A 69 16.77 -1.80 1.34
C GLY A 69 16.60 -2.55 0.01
N ARG A 70 15.91 -3.71 0.01
CA ARG A 70 15.61 -4.48 -1.19
C ARG A 70 14.14 -4.29 -1.58
N PRO A 71 13.84 -3.63 -2.71
CA PRO A 71 12.46 -3.45 -3.16
C PRO A 71 11.77 -4.80 -3.38
N LEU A 72 10.59 -4.96 -2.78
CA LEU A 72 9.79 -6.18 -2.82
C LEU A 72 8.48 -5.96 -3.56
N ALA A 73 7.78 -4.89 -3.20
CA ALA A 73 6.44 -4.61 -3.70
C ALA A 73 6.22 -3.12 -3.86
N ARG A 74 5.30 -2.76 -4.75
CA ARG A 74 4.76 -1.42 -4.91
C ARG A 74 3.34 -1.36 -4.37
N ILE A 75 3.00 -0.23 -3.77
CA ILE A 75 1.66 0.11 -3.31
C ILE A 75 1.21 1.34 -4.10
N THR A 76 0.16 1.19 -4.90
CA THR A 76 -0.47 2.29 -5.62
C THR A 76 -1.79 2.65 -4.95
N PHE A 77 -2.19 3.91 -5.11
CA PHE A 77 -3.37 4.47 -4.47
C PHE A 77 -4.26 5.14 -5.51
N ALA A 78 -5.54 4.82 -5.50
CA ALA A 78 -6.56 5.65 -6.14
C ALA A 78 -7.08 6.65 -5.10
N ILE A 79 -7.12 7.93 -5.48
CA ILE A 79 -7.57 9.02 -4.61
C ILE A 79 -8.70 9.76 -5.32
N ALA A 80 -9.82 9.93 -4.63
CA ALA A 80 -10.95 10.75 -5.07
C ALA A 80 -11.45 11.59 -3.89
N ASP A 81 -11.75 12.87 -4.14
CA ASP A 81 -12.25 13.81 -3.13
C ASP A 81 -11.40 13.88 -1.84
N GLY A 82 -10.07 13.73 -2.00
CA GLY A 82 -9.12 13.75 -0.88
C GLY A 82 -9.08 12.47 -0.03
N LEU A 83 -9.80 11.42 -0.42
CA LEU A 83 -9.83 10.11 0.24
C LEU A 83 -9.22 9.02 -0.64
N ILE A 84 -8.56 8.06 -0.01
CA ILE A 84 -8.08 6.85 -0.69
C ILE A 84 -9.27 5.91 -0.93
N THR A 85 -9.56 5.62 -2.19
CA THR A 85 -10.68 4.76 -2.62
C THR A 85 -10.21 3.36 -3.02
N ALA A 86 -8.94 3.20 -3.39
CA ALA A 86 -8.33 1.89 -3.59
C ALA A 86 -6.85 1.87 -3.24
N LEU A 87 -6.38 0.71 -2.81
CA LEU A 87 -4.97 0.38 -2.64
C LEU A 87 -4.68 -0.93 -3.38
N GLU A 88 -3.62 -0.96 -4.16
CA GLU A 88 -3.15 -2.19 -4.79
C GLU A 88 -1.71 -2.48 -4.38
N ILE A 89 -1.47 -3.70 -3.90
CA ILE A 89 -0.15 -4.18 -3.51
C ILE A 89 0.30 -5.24 -4.51
N ALA A 90 1.28 -4.91 -5.34
CA ALA A 90 1.81 -5.80 -6.37
C ALA A 90 3.33 -5.99 -6.20
N PRO A 91 3.90 -7.13 -6.62
CA PRO A 91 5.35 -7.31 -6.66
C PRO A 91 5.97 -6.26 -7.57
N LEU A 92 7.18 -5.83 -7.24
CA LEU A 92 7.98 -5.10 -8.21
C LEU A 92 8.53 -6.08 -9.25
N ALA A 93 8.32 -5.78 -10.52
CA ALA A 93 8.91 -6.55 -11.60
C ALA A 93 10.31 -6.02 -11.94
N PRO A 94 11.22 -6.86 -12.45
CA PRO A 94 12.53 -6.41 -12.91
C PRO A 94 12.49 -5.34 -14.02
N ALA A 95 11.37 -5.25 -14.73
CA ALA A 95 11.14 -4.27 -15.80
C ALA A 95 10.60 -2.93 -15.29
N ASP A 96 10.15 -2.86 -14.03
CA ASP A 96 9.59 -1.64 -13.44
C ASP A 96 10.69 -0.56 -13.31
N ASP A 97 10.39 0.64 -13.79
CA ASP A 97 11.27 1.80 -13.65
C ASP A 97 10.98 2.53 -12.33
N VAL A 98 11.85 2.30 -11.34
CA VAL A 98 11.70 2.84 -9.98
C VAL A 98 12.60 4.06 -9.79
N ARG A 99 12.00 5.23 -9.55
CA ARG A 99 12.71 6.51 -9.39
C ARG A 99 12.29 7.25 -8.13
N VAL A 100 13.18 8.07 -7.59
CA VAL A 100 12.80 9.04 -6.56
C VAL A 100 11.94 10.16 -7.17
N PRO A 101 10.93 10.69 -6.46
CA PRO A 101 10.20 11.87 -6.93
C PRO A 101 11.16 13.06 -7.09
N ALA A 102 10.96 13.87 -8.12
CA ALA A 102 11.66 15.15 -8.22
C ALA A 102 11.22 16.07 -7.07
N LEU A 103 12.20 16.68 -6.39
CA LEU A 103 11.99 17.67 -5.33
C LEU A 103 11.48 19.01 -5.88
#